data_AF-A0A1L5YBE7-F1
#
_entry.id   AF-A0A1L5YBE7-F1
#
_cell.length_a   1.000
_cell.length_b   1.000
_cell.length_c   1.000
_cell.angle_alpha   90.00
_cell.angle_beta   90.00
_cell.angle_gamma   90.00
#
_symmetry.space_group_name_H-M   'P 1'
#
loop_
_entity.id
_entity.type
_entity.pdbx_description
1 polymer ?
#
loop_
_entity_poly.entity_id
_entity_poly.type
_entity_poly.pdbx_seq_one_letter_code
_entity_poly.pdbx_strand_id
1 'polypeptide(L)'
;MDTRIEFPCIAETVALPENLLIVSTELLDSINCIEIGAILFDLPHRTIITQVTFPLPRTSNIDGSTNINNLILNGKIGLPCLSSLLENADLIISHDVTFHRQQFRIKPLPVINKPWLCTKKDIRWPIEKKLEPNYTIYDLALAYHVPVWSTNRALFECLYLSQVFERCPELEALIQNGLEPRQNYRAQISKTDESDLAKAAGFTWNPIESVWCRRLSAKEVIALPFPVEPIPD
;
A
#
# COMPACT_ATOMS: atom_id res chain seq x y z
N MET A 1 23.05 -6.72 -31.11
CA MET A 1 21.90 -5.92 -31.55
C MET A 1 21.38 -5.23 -30.30
N ASP A 2 21.79 -3.97 -30.09
CA ASP A 2 21.35 -3.15 -28.96
C ASP A 2 19.91 -2.70 -29.19
N THR A 3 18.95 -3.46 -28.69
CA THR A 3 17.59 -2.96 -28.50
C THR A 3 17.61 -1.96 -27.34
N ARG A 4 17.91 -0.70 -27.64
CA ARG A 4 17.64 0.41 -26.73
C ARG A 4 16.15 0.37 -26.42
N ILE A 5 15.82 0.11 -25.16
CA ILE A 5 14.47 0.29 -24.65
C ILE A 5 14.18 1.78 -24.75
N GLU A 6 13.43 2.18 -25.77
CA GLU A 6 12.90 3.54 -25.87
C GLU A 6 11.82 3.68 -24.80
N PHE A 7 12.15 4.39 -23.72
CA PHE A 7 11.15 4.81 -22.75
C PHE A 7 10.36 5.97 -23.38
N PRO A 8 9.02 5.89 -23.47
CA PRO A 8 8.23 7.04 -23.85
C PRO A 8 8.47 8.17 -22.85
N CYS A 9 9.23 9.17 -23.30
CA CYS A 9 9.58 10.36 -22.54
C CYS A 9 8.39 11.31 -22.52
N ILE A 10 7.33 10.93 -21.83
CA ILE A 10 6.30 11.85 -21.33
C ILE A 10 5.88 11.33 -19.97
N ALA A 11 6.80 11.38 -19.01
CA ALA A 11 6.39 11.29 -17.61
C ALA A 11 5.69 12.62 -17.29
N GLU A 12 4.36 12.67 -17.48
CA GLU A 12 3.57 13.69 -16.80
C GLU A 12 3.99 13.68 -15.33
N THR A 13 4.51 14.80 -14.88
CA THR A 13 4.90 14.96 -13.48
C THR A 13 3.62 14.92 -12.67
N VAL A 14 3.35 13.76 -12.06
CA VAL A 14 2.23 13.61 -11.13
C VAL A 14 2.45 14.63 -10.02
N ALA A 15 1.52 15.58 -9.86
CA ALA A 15 1.60 16.55 -8.78
C ALA A 15 1.61 15.81 -7.43
N LEU A 16 2.42 16.29 -6.48
CA LEU A 16 2.47 15.70 -5.15
C LEU A 16 1.08 15.85 -4.50
N PRO A 17 0.47 14.76 -3.99
CA PRO A 17 -0.81 14.84 -3.30
C PRO A 17 -0.69 15.63 -2.00
N GLU A 18 -1.73 16.38 -1.63
CA GLU A 18 -1.77 17.11 -0.35
C GLU A 18 -2.47 16.27 0.72
N ASN A 19 -3.58 15.62 0.35
CA ASN A 19 -4.38 14.82 1.27
C ASN A 19 -4.26 13.33 0.96
N LEU A 20 -3.83 12.55 1.94
CA LEU A 20 -3.67 11.11 1.84
C LEU A 20 -4.78 10.43 2.63
N LEU A 21 -5.50 9.49 2.02
CA LEU A 21 -6.37 8.58 2.77
C LEU A 21 -5.63 7.29 3.06
N ILE A 22 -5.16 7.14 4.30
CA ILE A 22 -4.59 5.89 4.79
C ILE A 22 -5.75 4.95 5.11
N VAL A 23 -5.74 3.75 4.53
CA VAL A 23 -6.81 2.76 4.67
C VAL A 23 -6.25 1.39 5.05
N SER A 24 -6.90 0.75 6.02
CA SER A 24 -6.75 -0.67 6.32
C SER A 24 -8.13 -1.29 6.59
N THR A 25 -8.19 -2.61 6.50
CA THR A 25 -9.36 -3.43 6.75
C THR A 25 -8.94 -4.71 7.46
N GLU A 26 -9.69 -5.13 8.47
CA GLU A 26 -9.43 -6.37 9.21
C GLU A 26 -10.63 -7.31 9.05
N LEU A 27 -10.38 -8.58 8.74
CA LEU A 27 -11.42 -9.60 8.68
C LEU A 27 -11.66 -10.19 10.08
N LEU A 28 -12.87 -10.02 10.59
CA LEU A 28 -13.32 -10.54 11.88
C LEU A 28 -14.21 -11.77 11.64
N ASP A 29 -13.58 -12.88 11.29
CA ASP A 29 -14.26 -14.12 10.86
C ASP A 29 -15.19 -14.69 11.94
N SER A 30 -14.84 -14.54 13.23
CA SER A 30 -15.65 -15.00 14.36
C SER A 30 -17.05 -14.39 14.41
N ILE A 31 -17.22 -13.21 13.81
CA ILE A 31 -18.48 -12.47 13.73
C ILE A 31 -18.87 -12.13 12.28
N ASN A 32 -18.24 -12.77 11.29
CA ASN A 32 -18.46 -12.57 9.85
C ASN A 32 -18.55 -11.07 9.46
N CYS A 33 -17.58 -10.31 9.97
CA CYS A 33 -17.53 -8.86 9.85
C CYS A 33 -16.20 -8.43 9.23
N ILE A 34 -16.19 -7.29 8.58
CA ILE A 34 -14.98 -6.57 8.19
C ILE A 34 -14.92 -5.28 9.00
N GLU A 35 -13.83 -5.04 9.71
CA GLU A 35 -13.56 -3.74 10.32
C GLU A 35 -12.85 -2.86 9.30
N ILE A 36 -13.25 -1.59 9.22
CA ILE A 36 -12.63 -0.58 8.38
C ILE A 36 -11.95 0.44 9.28
N GLY A 37 -10.72 0.80 8.93
CA GLY A 37 -10.00 1.94 9.48
C GLY A 37 -9.60 2.86 8.34
N ALA A 38 -9.87 4.15 8.49
CA ALA A 38 -9.41 5.16 7.55
C ALA A 38 -8.99 6.44 8.27
N ILE A 39 -7.90 7.04 7.82
CA ILE A 39 -7.33 8.29 8.33
C ILE A 39 -7.09 9.22 7.15
N LEU A 40 -7.69 10.40 7.18
CA LEU A 40 -7.33 11.49 6.27
C LEU A 40 -6.15 12.24 6.88
N PHE A 41 -5.03 12.24 6.17
CA PHE A 41 -3.74 12.76 6.60
C PHE A 41 -3.31 13.90 5.68
N ASP A 42 -2.98 15.04 6.28
CA ASP A 42 -2.41 16.21 5.61
C ASP A 42 -0.91 15.98 5.44
N LEU A 43 -0.46 15.78 4.19
CA LEU A 43 0.94 15.51 3.89
C LEU A 43 1.83 16.74 4.21
N PRO A 44 1.56 17.96 3.72
CA PRO A 44 2.36 19.15 4.04
C PRO A 44 2.55 19.40 5.53
N HIS A 45 1.49 19.24 6.34
CA HIS A 45 1.53 19.52 7.78
C HIS A 45 1.84 18.29 8.64
N ARG A 46 1.91 17.10 8.02
CA ARG A 46 2.20 15.81 8.66
C ARG A 46 1.28 15.55 9.85
N THR A 47 -0.02 15.70 9.63
CA THR A 47 -1.00 15.57 10.72
C THR A 47 -2.27 14.87 10.26
N ILE A 48 -2.94 14.24 11.22
CA ILE A 48 -4.24 13.63 11.01
C ILE A 48 -5.30 14.74 11.01
N ILE A 49 -6.04 14.87 9.91
CA ILE A 49 -7.20 15.78 9.83
C ILE A 49 -8.39 15.14 10.53
N THR A 50 -8.67 13.87 10.20
CA THR A 50 -9.83 13.14 10.72
C THR A 50 -9.65 11.65 10.51
N GLN A 51 -10.39 10.84 11.27
CA GLN A 51 -10.34 9.39 11.18
C GLN A 51 -11.73 8.80 11.38
N VAL A 52 -11.95 7.63 10.79
CA VAL A 52 -13.15 6.84 11.00
C VAL A 52 -12.78 5.39 11.18
N THR A 53 -13.47 4.71 12.09
CA THR A 53 -13.44 3.25 12.18
C THR A 53 -14.82 2.72 12.47
N PHE A 54 -15.18 1.64 11.79
CA PHE A 54 -16.46 0.99 11.99
C PHE A 54 -16.42 -0.44 11.45
N PRO A 55 -17.15 -1.35 12.10
CA PRO A 55 -17.35 -2.69 11.59
C PRO A 55 -18.54 -2.73 10.60
N LEU A 56 -18.44 -3.59 9.58
CA LEU A 56 -19.48 -3.89 8.60
C LEU A 56 -19.72 -5.40 8.45
N PRO A 57 -20.98 -5.85 8.37
CA PRO A 57 -21.26 -7.26 8.09
C PRO A 57 -20.78 -7.65 6.68
N ARG A 58 -20.15 -8.83 6.54
CA ARG A 58 -19.63 -9.30 5.25
C ARG A 58 -20.72 -9.94 4.37
N THR A 59 -21.81 -10.40 4.97
CA THR A 59 -22.99 -10.94 4.27
C THR A 59 -24.26 -10.30 4.80
N SER A 60 -25.29 -10.20 3.95
CA SER A 60 -26.63 -9.79 4.36
C SER A 60 -27.41 -10.88 5.10
N ASN A 61 -27.01 -12.14 4.94
CA ASN A 61 -27.57 -13.28 5.69
C ASN A 61 -26.82 -13.42 7.01
N ILE A 62 -27.36 -12.83 8.07
CA ILE A 62 -26.87 -13.06 9.42
C ILE A 62 -28.10 -13.13 10.34
N ASP A 63 -28.23 -14.23 11.08
CA ASP A 63 -29.36 -14.53 11.96
C ASP A 63 -29.52 -13.45 13.04
N GLY A 64 -30.74 -12.92 13.19
CA GLY A 64 -31.13 -11.68 13.89
C GLY A 64 -30.74 -11.49 15.36
N SER A 65 -29.45 -11.58 15.67
CA SER A 65 -28.85 -11.22 16.95
C SER A 65 -28.72 -9.69 17.09
N THR A 66 -28.82 -9.20 18.33
CA THR A 66 -28.65 -7.78 18.70
C THR A 66 -27.33 -7.18 18.20
N ASN A 67 -26.29 -8.01 18.02
CA ASN A 67 -24.98 -7.57 17.55
C ASN A 67 -25.01 -7.07 16.10
N ILE A 68 -25.85 -7.67 15.24
CA ILE A 68 -25.97 -7.28 13.83
C ILE A 68 -26.63 -5.92 13.67
N ASN A 69 -27.63 -5.60 14.49
CA ASN A 69 -28.26 -4.29 14.45
C ASN A 69 -27.26 -3.16 14.76
N ASN A 70 -26.35 -3.39 15.71
CA ASN A 70 -25.26 -2.46 16.01
C ASN A 70 -24.28 -2.36 14.83
N LEU A 71 -23.89 -3.48 14.20
CA LEU A 71 -23.04 -3.47 13.01
C LEU A 71 -23.66 -2.72 11.83
N ILE A 72 -24.96 -2.91 11.58
CA ILE A 72 -25.70 -2.20 10.54
C ILE A 72 -25.77 -0.70 10.87
N LEU A 73 -26.05 -0.33 12.11
CA LEU A 73 -26.09 1.07 12.53
C LEU A 73 -24.72 1.73 12.38
N ASN A 74 -23.66 1.07 12.85
CA ASN A 74 -22.28 1.52 12.68
C ASN A 74 -21.95 1.71 11.20
N GLY A 75 -22.34 0.77 10.34
CA GLY A 75 -22.20 0.89 8.89
C GLY A 75 -22.93 2.08 8.29
N LYS A 76 -24.18 2.32 8.70
CA LYS A 76 -24.99 3.46 8.22
C LYS A 76 -24.37 4.81 8.58
N ILE A 77 -23.65 4.90 9.69
CA ILE A 77 -22.96 6.12 10.14
C ILE A 77 -21.57 6.21 9.51
N GLY A 78 -20.83 5.11 9.51
CA GLY A 78 -19.43 5.05 9.08
C GLY A 78 -19.25 5.17 7.58
N LEU A 79 -20.14 4.60 6.76
CA LEU A 79 -20.03 4.66 5.30
C LEU A 79 -20.09 6.11 4.76
N PRO A 80 -21.06 6.96 5.16
CA PRO A 80 -21.04 8.37 4.77
C PRO A 80 -19.78 9.12 5.19
N CYS A 81 -19.27 8.86 6.40
CA CYS A 81 -18.01 9.44 6.86
C CYS A 81 -16.84 9.01 5.96
N LEU A 82 -16.71 7.71 5.69
CA LEU A 82 -15.69 7.17 4.78
C LEU A 82 -15.79 7.77 3.37
N SER A 83 -17.00 7.90 2.82
CA SER A 83 -17.21 8.56 1.52
C SER A 83 -16.72 10.01 1.53
N SER A 84 -16.99 10.76 2.62
CA SER A 84 -16.51 12.14 2.75
C SER A 84 -14.97 12.20 2.81
N LEU A 85 -14.32 11.25 3.49
CA LEU A 85 -12.85 11.18 3.50
C LEU A 85 -12.30 10.83 2.11
N LEU A 86 -12.94 9.88 1.44
CA LEU A 86 -12.58 9.49 0.08
C LEU A 86 -12.70 10.65 -0.89
N GLU A 87 -13.73 11.48 -0.80
CA GLU A 87 -13.92 12.66 -1.65
C GLU A 87 -12.78 13.67 -1.49
N ASN A 88 -12.29 13.89 -0.26
CA ASN A 88 -11.27 14.90 0.07
C ASN A 88 -9.82 14.42 -0.09
N ALA A 89 -9.58 13.14 -0.34
CA ALA A 89 -8.23 12.60 -0.51
C ALA A 89 -7.73 12.69 -1.95
N ASP A 90 -6.47 13.02 -2.18
CA ASP A 90 -5.86 12.98 -3.51
C ASP A 90 -5.33 11.58 -3.85
N LEU A 91 -4.86 10.88 -2.82
CA LEU A 91 -4.22 9.57 -2.94
C LEU A 91 -4.70 8.60 -1.86
N ILE A 92 -4.98 7.36 -2.24
CA ILE A 92 -5.24 6.28 -1.28
C ILE A 92 -3.93 5.58 -0.95
N ILE A 93 -3.65 5.41 0.33
CA ILE A 93 -2.45 4.74 0.80
C ILE A 93 -2.85 3.55 1.64
N SER A 94 -2.18 2.43 1.43
CA SER A 94 -2.29 1.29 2.31
C SER A 94 -0.98 0.51 2.37
N HIS A 95 -0.76 -0.21 3.47
CA HIS A 95 0.42 -1.06 3.58
C HIS A 95 0.39 -2.21 2.57
N ASP A 96 -0.77 -2.84 2.35
CA ASP A 96 -0.99 -3.86 1.33
C ASP A 96 -2.21 -3.54 0.45
N VAL A 97 -1.98 -2.70 -0.57
CA VAL A 97 -3.01 -2.31 -1.55
C VAL A 97 -3.67 -3.53 -2.20
N THR A 98 -2.94 -4.62 -2.46
CA THR A 98 -3.51 -5.79 -3.14
C THR A 98 -4.66 -6.37 -2.32
N PHE A 99 -4.45 -6.54 -1.02
CA PHE A 99 -5.46 -7.06 -0.11
C PHE A 99 -6.62 -6.07 0.10
N HIS A 100 -6.32 -4.85 0.52
CA HIS A 100 -7.36 -3.89 0.91
C HIS A 100 -8.23 -3.46 -0.28
N ARG A 101 -7.63 -3.22 -1.46
CA ARG A 101 -8.39 -2.84 -2.66
C ARG A 101 -9.39 -3.91 -3.09
N GLN A 102 -9.12 -5.19 -2.84
CA GLN A 102 -10.08 -6.26 -3.12
C GLN A 102 -11.32 -6.15 -2.23
N GLN A 103 -11.17 -5.76 -0.97
CA GLN A 103 -12.30 -5.58 -0.05
C GLN A 103 -13.23 -4.44 -0.51
N PHE A 104 -12.68 -3.34 -1.00
CA PHE A 104 -13.44 -2.21 -1.57
C PHE A 104 -14.16 -2.53 -2.90
N ARG A 105 -14.00 -3.74 -3.46
CA ARG A 105 -14.80 -4.23 -4.60
C ARG A 105 -16.06 -4.96 -4.16
N ILE A 106 -16.24 -5.21 -2.86
CA ILE A 106 -17.37 -5.94 -2.30
C ILE A 106 -18.33 -4.95 -1.65
N LYS A 107 -19.62 -5.03 -2.00
CA LYS A 107 -20.65 -4.21 -1.35
C LYS A 107 -20.74 -4.54 0.15
N PRO A 108 -21.01 -3.55 1.02
CA PRO A 108 -21.46 -2.19 0.71
C PRO A 108 -20.33 -1.15 0.59
N LEU A 109 -19.06 -1.55 0.56
CA LEU A 109 -17.96 -0.60 0.44
C LEU A 109 -17.99 0.12 -0.92
N PRO A 110 -17.64 1.42 -0.96
CA PRO A 110 -17.59 2.17 -2.20
C PRO A 110 -16.43 1.71 -3.06
N VAL A 111 -16.64 1.66 -4.38
CA VAL A 111 -15.53 1.46 -5.32
C VAL A 111 -14.66 2.72 -5.31
N ILE A 112 -13.36 2.56 -5.06
CA ILE A 112 -12.43 3.68 -5.01
C ILE A 112 -11.82 3.93 -6.39
N ASN A 113 -12.18 5.07 -6.99
CA ASN A 113 -11.70 5.55 -8.30
C ASN A 113 -10.56 6.58 -8.17
N LYS A 114 -9.68 6.40 -7.17
CA LYS A 114 -8.51 7.25 -6.91
C LYS A 114 -7.23 6.42 -7.03
N PRO A 115 -6.07 7.04 -7.31
CA PRO A 115 -4.81 6.32 -7.33
C PRO A 115 -4.56 5.65 -5.98
N TRP A 116 -3.89 4.50 -6.01
CA TRP A 116 -3.48 3.76 -4.82
C TRP A 116 -1.96 3.70 -4.78
N LEU A 117 -1.39 3.88 -3.59
CA LEU A 117 0.03 3.70 -3.32
C LEU A 117 0.23 2.64 -2.23
N CYS A 118 1.01 1.62 -2.54
CA CYS A 118 1.35 0.54 -1.61
C CYS A 118 2.63 0.86 -0.86
N THR A 119 2.56 1.05 0.45
CA THR A 119 3.78 1.37 1.21
C THR A 119 4.74 0.20 1.29
N LYS A 120 4.25 -1.04 1.13
CA LYS A 120 5.09 -2.24 1.08
C LYS A 120 5.83 -2.39 -0.25
N LYS A 121 5.19 -2.06 -1.37
CA LYS A 121 5.67 -2.42 -2.73
C LYS A 121 6.13 -1.22 -3.55
N ASP A 122 5.52 -0.06 -3.39
CA ASP A 122 5.77 1.11 -4.25
C ASP A 122 6.74 2.10 -3.57
N ILE A 123 6.75 2.17 -2.24
CA ILE A 123 7.72 3.00 -1.48
C ILE A 123 9.04 2.26 -1.30
N ARG A 124 10.16 2.96 -1.58
CA ARG A 124 11.52 2.50 -1.31
C ARG A 124 12.00 3.10 0.01
N TRP A 125 11.70 2.44 1.12
CA TRP A 125 12.15 2.90 2.43
C TRP A 125 13.69 2.94 2.52
N PRO A 126 14.26 3.87 3.30
CA PRO A 126 15.71 3.98 3.44
C PRO A 126 16.36 2.69 3.93
N ILE A 127 17.53 2.35 3.40
CA ILE A 127 18.25 1.10 3.71
C ILE A 127 18.62 1.04 5.19
N GLU A 128 18.83 2.19 5.83
CA GLU A 128 19.14 2.34 7.25
C GLU A 128 18.02 1.81 8.15
N LYS A 129 16.79 1.72 7.63
CA LYS A 129 15.65 1.11 8.34
C LYS A 129 15.74 -0.40 8.43
N LYS A 130 16.63 -1.04 7.67
CA LYS A 130 16.93 -2.48 7.73
C LYS A 130 15.68 -3.35 7.70
N LEU A 131 14.73 -3.01 6.83
CA LEU A 131 13.49 -3.76 6.66
C LEU A 131 13.75 -5.04 5.86
N GLU A 132 13.28 -6.16 6.39
CA GLU A 132 13.31 -7.44 5.70
C GLU A 132 12.37 -7.43 4.47
N PRO A 133 12.61 -8.23 3.41
CA PRO A 133 11.81 -8.18 2.17
C PRO A 133 10.29 -8.33 2.35
N ASN A 134 9.84 -9.03 3.39
CA ASN A 134 8.43 -9.28 3.68
C ASN A 134 7.92 -8.58 4.95
N TYR A 135 8.58 -7.49 5.36
CA TYR A 135 8.20 -6.71 6.54
C TYR A 135 6.69 -6.39 6.59
N THR A 136 6.18 -6.36 7.81
CA THR A 136 4.82 -5.97 8.16
C THR A 136 4.74 -4.48 8.46
N ILE A 137 3.52 -3.95 8.61
CA ILE A 137 3.34 -2.57 9.08
C ILE A 137 3.94 -2.35 10.47
N TYR A 138 3.95 -3.39 11.31
CA TYR A 138 4.53 -3.34 12.65
C TYR A 138 6.06 -3.24 12.61
N ASP A 139 6.71 -3.98 11.71
CA ASP A 139 8.15 -3.87 11.49
C ASP A 139 8.54 -2.47 11.02
N LEU A 140 7.75 -1.91 10.09
CA LEU A 140 7.93 -0.53 9.62
C LEU A 140 7.75 0.49 10.76
N ALA A 141 6.71 0.32 11.58
CA ALA A 141 6.47 1.17 12.74
C ALA A 141 7.66 1.16 13.71
N LEU A 142 8.16 -0.03 14.05
CA LEU A 142 9.30 -0.19 14.94
C LEU A 142 10.59 0.42 14.35
N ALA A 143 10.82 0.30 13.04
CA ALA A 143 11.96 0.92 12.35
C ALA A 143 11.94 2.47 12.37
N TYR A 144 10.77 3.07 12.63
CA TYR A 144 10.58 4.50 12.87
C TYR A 144 10.34 4.83 14.35
N HIS A 145 10.64 3.91 15.26
CA HIS A 145 10.48 4.07 16.71
C HIS A 145 9.03 4.39 17.14
N VAL A 146 8.05 3.96 16.36
CA VAL A 146 6.64 4.00 16.73
C VAL A 146 6.35 2.76 17.58
N PRO A 147 5.87 2.91 18.83
CA PRO A 147 5.53 1.77 19.66
C PRO A 147 4.34 1.02 19.07
N VAL A 148 4.40 -0.31 19.09
CA VAL A 148 3.30 -1.19 18.68
C VAL A 148 2.63 -1.74 19.93
N TRP A 149 1.38 -1.35 20.17
CA TRP A 149 0.64 -1.73 21.39
C TRP A 149 -0.58 -2.61 21.12
N SER A 150 -0.97 -2.76 19.86
CA SER A 150 -2.09 -3.60 19.44
C SER A 150 -1.94 -4.00 17.98
N THR A 151 -2.33 -5.22 17.66
CA THR A 151 -2.33 -5.79 16.30
C THR A 151 -3.75 -6.23 15.91
N ASN A 152 -3.96 -6.50 14.63
CA ASN A 152 -5.21 -7.03 14.08
C ASN A 152 -6.43 -6.11 14.32
N ARG A 153 -6.23 -4.79 14.17
CA ARG A 153 -7.28 -3.78 14.19
C ARG A 153 -7.01 -2.76 13.09
N ALA A 154 -8.00 -2.56 12.23
CA ALA A 154 -7.82 -1.79 11.00
C ALA A 154 -7.36 -0.34 11.28
N LEU A 155 -7.93 0.32 12.28
CA LEU A 155 -7.55 1.70 12.62
C LEU A 155 -6.12 1.78 13.18
N PHE A 156 -5.65 0.78 13.94
CA PHE A 156 -4.30 0.83 14.51
C PHE A 156 -3.23 0.72 13.43
N GLU A 157 -3.44 -0.08 12.39
CA GLU A 157 -2.51 -0.10 11.25
C GLU A 157 -2.43 1.25 10.56
N CYS A 158 -3.57 1.95 10.41
CA CYS A 158 -3.59 3.30 9.88
C CYS A 158 -2.81 4.28 10.78
N LEU A 159 -3.00 4.17 12.11
CA LEU A 159 -2.31 5.01 13.09
C LEU A 159 -0.80 4.76 13.09
N TYR A 160 -0.34 3.51 13.00
CA TYR A 160 1.08 3.20 12.87
C TYR A 160 1.66 3.83 11.61
N LEU A 161 0.97 3.71 10.48
CA LEU A 161 1.44 4.30 9.24
C LEU A 161 1.46 5.85 9.29
N SER A 162 0.46 6.49 9.87
CA SER A 162 0.45 7.94 10.06
C SER A 162 1.60 8.42 10.95
N GLN A 163 1.93 7.68 12.01
CA GLN A 163 3.06 8.02 12.89
C GLN A 163 4.43 7.77 12.23
N VAL A 164 4.52 6.77 11.34
CA VAL A 164 5.69 6.60 10.47
C VAL A 164 5.84 7.82 9.56
N PHE A 165 4.74 8.28 8.96
CA PHE A 165 4.73 9.44 8.07
C PHE A 165 5.15 10.73 8.78
N GLU A 166 4.65 10.97 9.99
CA GLU A 166 5.12 12.07 10.85
C GLU A 166 6.64 12.08 11.05
N ARG A 167 7.26 10.90 11.17
CA ARG A 167 8.67 10.71 11.52
C ARG A 167 9.61 10.49 10.33
N CYS A 168 9.09 10.54 9.10
CA CYS A 168 9.85 10.27 7.88
C CYS A 168 10.19 11.57 7.13
N PRO A 169 11.34 12.22 7.37
CA PRO A 169 11.62 13.54 6.80
C PRO A 169 11.64 13.57 5.27
N GLU A 170 11.90 12.43 4.63
CA GLU A 170 11.90 12.24 3.17
C GLU A 170 10.55 11.78 2.58
N LEU A 171 9.47 11.77 3.35
CA LEU A 171 8.17 11.21 2.97
C LEU A 171 7.63 11.71 1.63
N GLU A 172 7.67 13.02 1.37
CA GLU A 172 7.14 13.63 0.14
C GLU A 172 7.91 13.10 -1.08
N ALA A 173 9.23 12.98 -0.98
CA ALA A 173 10.06 12.39 -2.03
C ALA A 173 9.78 10.90 -2.21
N LEU A 174 9.56 10.15 -1.12
CA LEU A 174 9.19 8.74 -1.17
C LEU A 174 7.83 8.52 -1.84
N ILE A 175 6.83 9.33 -1.52
CA ILE A 175 5.50 9.29 -2.16
C ILE A 175 5.61 9.65 -3.63
N GLN A 176 6.31 10.74 -3.96
CA GLN A 176 6.50 11.18 -5.34
C GLN A 176 7.16 10.09 -6.20
N ASN A 177 8.24 9.50 -5.70
CA ASN A 177 8.89 8.37 -6.37
C ASN A 177 7.95 7.16 -6.43
N GLY A 178 7.19 6.90 -5.36
CA GLY A 178 6.19 5.84 -5.29
C GLY A 178 5.08 5.95 -6.32
N LEU A 179 4.76 7.16 -6.79
CA LEU A 179 3.74 7.40 -7.82
C LEU A 179 4.25 7.22 -9.26
N GLU A 180 5.56 7.00 -9.46
CA GLU A 180 6.09 6.75 -10.79
C GLU A 180 5.45 5.50 -11.43
N PRO A 181 5.13 5.52 -12.73
CA PRO A 181 4.67 4.34 -13.45
C PRO A 181 5.67 3.19 -13.34
N ARG A 182 5.17 2.00 -13.02
CA ARG A 182 5.99 0.79 -12.90
C ARG A 182 5.37 -0.40 -13.58
N GLN A 183 6.24 -1.23 -14.11
CA GLN A 183 5.91 -2.53 -14.70
C GLN A 183 6.84 -3.61 -14.13
N ASN A 184 6.43 -4.87 -14.28
CA ASN A 184 7.26 -5.99 -13.89
C ASN A 184 8.41 -6.18 -14.89
N TYR A 185 9.58 -6.50 -14.38
CA TYR A 185 10.77 -6.82 -15.15
C TYR A 185 11.36 -8.14 -14.68
N ARG A 186 11.88 -8.92 -15.63
CA ARG A 186 12.77 -10.06 -15.35
C ARG A 186 14.23 -9.64 -15.50
N ALA A 187 15.08 -10.10 -14.58
CA ALA A 187 16.52 -9.91 -14.69
C ALA A 187 17.12 -10.85 -15.75
N GLN A 188 18.00 -10.32 -16.60
CA GLN A 188 18.75 -11.08 -17.61
C GLN A 188 20.07 -11.57 -17.03
N ILE A 189 20.00 -12.40 -15.98
CA ILE A 189 21.15 -12.94 -15.26
C ILE A 189 21.09 -14.46 -15.19
N SER A 190 22.24 -15.11 -15.07
CA SER A 190 22.31 -16.58 -14.97
C SER A 190 21.86 -17.07 -13.59
N LYS A 191 21.21 -18.25 -13.55
CA LYS A 191 20.52 -18.80 -12.34
C LYS A 191 21.46 -19.07 -11.15
N THR A 192 22.73 -19.34 -11.38
CA THR A 192 23.64 -19.89 -10.36
C THR A 192 24.66 -18.90 -9.80
N ASP A 193 25.26 -18.02 -10.62
CA ASP A 193 26.40 -17.22 -10.17
C ASP A 193 26.05 -15.77 -9.81
N GLU A 194 24.86 -15.30 -10.20
CA GLU A 194 24.45 -13.88 -10.08
C GLU A 194 23.19 -13.67 -9.21
N SER A 195 22.72 -14.72 -8.54
CA SER A 195 21.59 -14.68 -7.60
C SER A 195 21.75 -13.60 -6.54
N ASP A 196 22.98 -13.40 -6.05
CA ASP A 196 23.28 -12.38 -5.06
C ASP A 196 23.17 -10.96 -5.63
N LEU A 197 23.48 -10.75 -6.92
CA LEU A 197 23.27 -9.47 -7.60
C LEU A 197 21.78 -9.14 -7.74
N ALA A 198 20.96 -10.11 -8.14
CA ALA A 198 19.51 -9.94 -8.21
C ALA A 198 18.91 -9.60 -6.84
N LYS A 199 19.27 -10.36 -5.81
CA LYS A 199 18.80 -10.12 -4.43
C LYS A 199 19.25 -8.76 -3.91
N ALA A 200 20.52 -8.39 -4.13
CA ALA A 200 21.05 -7.08 -3.75
C ALA A 200 20.32 -5.94 -4.47
N ALA A 201 19.92 -6.16 -5.72
CA ALA A 201 19.06 -5.27 -6.48
C ALA A 201 17.55 -5.44 -6.17
N GLY A 202 17.17 -6.14 -5.09
CA GLY A 202 15.79 -6.27 -4.62
C GLY A 202 14.86 -7.17 -5.46
N PHE A 203 15.40 -7.98 -6.37
CA PHE A 203 14.60 -8.94 -7.13
C PHE A 203 14.18 -10.13 -6.26
N THR A 204 13.00 -10.68 -6.54
CA THR A 204 12.48 -11.89 -5.90
C THR A 204 12.38 -13.02 -6.91
N TRP A 205 12.71 -14.24 -6.50
CA TRP A 205 12.61 -15.42 -7.37
C TRP A 205 11.14 -15.82 -7.57
N ASN A 206 10.69 -15.86 -8.83
CA ASN A 206 9.42 -16.46 -9.23
C ASN A 206 9.67 -17.93 -9.61
N PRO A 207 9.24 -18.91 -8.79
CA PRO A 207 9.48 -20.32 -9.08
C PRO A 207 8.65 -20.86 -10.24
N ILE A 208 7.52 -20.24 -10.57
CA ILE A 208 6.62 -20.70 -11.65
C ILE A 208 7.29 -20.48 -13.01
N GLU A 209 7.79 -19.27 -13.22
CA GLU A 209 8.47 -18.89 -14.46
C GLU A 209 9.98 -19.11 -14.41
N SER A 210 10.51 -19.50 -13.24
CA SER A 210 11.94 -19.67 -12.98
C SER A 210 12.77 -18.45 -13.36
N VAL A 211 12.32 -17.26 -12.96
CA VAL A 211 12.98 -15.97 -13.23
C VAL A 211 13.05 -15.10 -11.98
N TRP A 212 14.04 -14.23 -11.91
CA TRP A 212 14.10 -13.14 -10.94
C TRP A 212 13.26 -11.98 -11.42
N CYS A 213 12.24 -11.57 -10.65
CA CYS A 213 11.34 -10.49 -11.02
C CYS A 213 11.34 -9.35 -10.01
N ARG A 214 11.14 -8.13 -10.52
CA ARG A 214 10.92 -6.92 -9.71
C ARG A 214 10.07 -5.93 -10.46
N ARG A 215 9.21 -5.22 -9.73
CA ARG A 215 8.42 -4.10 -10.27
C ARG A 215 9.23 -2.80 -10.15
N LEU A 216 9.51 -2.16 -11.28
CA LEU A 216 10.47 -1.06 -11.39
C LEU A 216 9.90 0.12 -12.17
N SER A 217 10.30 1.34 -11.78
CA SER A 217 10.11 2.53 -12.63
C SER A 217 11.21 2.64 -13.68
N ALA A 218 10.99 3.49 -14.70
CA ALA A 218 12.00 3.74 -15.73
C ALA A 218 13.34 4.22 -15.14
N LYS A 219 13.30 5.06 -14.09
CA LYS A 219 14.51 5.53 -13.38
C LYS A 219 15.24 4.37 -12.71
N GLU A 220 14.50 3.47 -12.05
CA GLU A 220 15.10 2.31 -11.39
C GLU A 220 15.76 1.36 -12.39
N VAL A 221 15.15 1.16 -13.57
CA VAL A 221 15.71 0.32 -14.64
C VAL A 221 17.06 0.86 -15.13
N ILE A 222 17.15 2.17 -15.36
CA ILE A 222 18.38 2.83 -15.82
C ILE A 222 19.52 2.71 -14.78
N ALA A 223 19.18 2.64 -13.50
CA ALA A 223 20.15 2.56 -12.40
C ALA A 223 20.67 1.13 -12.13
N LEU A 224 20.12 0.10 -12.77
CA LEU A 224 20.54 -1.28 -12.53
C LEU A 224 21.93 -1.57 -13.14
N PRO A 225 22.75 -2.38 -12.46
CA PRO A 225 24.07 -2.77 -12.97
C PRO A 225 24.00 -3.92 -13.98
N PHE A 226 22.81 -4.41 -14.33
CA PHE A 226 22.59 -5.53 -15.25
C PHE A 226 21.33 -5.29 -16.10
N PRO A 227 21.24 -5.92 -17.30
CA PRO A 227 20.08 -5.77 -18.17
C PRO A 227 18.83 -6.44 -17.60
N VAL A 228 17.67 -5.88 -17.96
CA VAL A 228 16.35 -6.39 -17.58
C VAL A 228 15.40 -6.32 -18.78
N GLU A 229 14.38 -7.16 -18.77
CA GLU A 229 13.33 -7.16 -19.80
C GLU A 229 11.96 -7.03 -19.17
N PRO A 230 11.05 -6.22 -19.75
CA PRO A 230 9.69 -6.10 -19.24
C PRO A 230 8.95 -7.42 -19.41
N ILE A 231 8.11 -7.76 -18.43
CA ILE A 231 7.19 -8.89 -18.48
C ILE A 231 5.76 -8.39 -18.25
N PRO A 232 4.75 -9.03 -18.86
CA PRO A 232 3.34 -8.71 -18.60
C PRO A 232 2.99 -8.88 -17.12
N ASP A 233 2.01 -8.10 -16.65
CA ASP A 233 1.40 -8.24 -15.32
C ASP A 233 0.58 -9.53 -15.17
#